data_AF-A0A0X3P300-F1
#
_entry.id   AF-A0A0X3P300-F1
#
_cell.length_a   1.000
_cell.length_b   1.000
_cell.length_c   1.000
_cell.angle_alpha   90.00
_cell.angle_beta   90.00
_cell.angle_gamma   90.00
#
_symmetry.space_group_name_H-M   'P 1'
#
loop_
_entity.id
_entity.type
_entity.pdbx_description
1 polymer ?
#
loop_
_entity_poly.entity_id
_entity_poly.type
_entity_poly.pdbx_seq_one_letter_code
_entity_poly.pdbx_strand_id
1 'polypeptide(L)'
;MNPKDKILRKVWHGRIPVCFRLSPEDLPADEPAPPPFFALIPRMTYFPLVIEKAVRQFHSYRASLSGADMSLFMDEARASPRTGQRGQTGAGGETDTNKACASETCSSDDHAVWLEFDTRPLKWHYPVGLLFDLFGSASSLPWEIYIHFENYPSDILLAPPVNRASVKANFMSTIKEADMLKHRGSVVSEMQPRDHLQLWMGLLNGTFEQFWTVNRRFMQPFVQTNPSANPPTRPTLEDQEAENEPGDSPASETVNITSEDSPNLLMATGTRVFRYCPFRLYFSPLSLEKNIQGSERVLLAEEALDPSEGDKNSGTYLPENLPPYVQCLISPFNESGLPITFSDVLESLFASPALSRFGQLHRQDFVFLVHGVRVPETAPGQWIAENLAYADNFVHIVARHL
;
A
#
# COMPACT_ATOMS: atom_id res chain seq x y z
N MET A 1 1.54 16.24 24.11
CA MET A 1 1.38 15.54 22.81
C MET A 1 2.29 16.21 21.80
N ASN A 2 3.14 15.47 21.07
CA ASN A 2 4.00 16.08 20.04
C ASN A 2 3.14 16.57 18.87
N PRO A 3 3.16 17.88 18.51
CA PRO A 3 2.36 18.41 17.40
C PRO A 3 2.60 17.68 16.07
N LYS A 4 3.82 17.14 15.86
CA LYS A 4 4.18 16.35 14.67
C LYS A 4 3.36 15.06 14.53
N ASP A 5 2.92 14.47 15.64
CA ASP A 5 2.14 13.22 15.60
C ASP A 5 0.65 13.45 15.26
N LYS A 6 0.17 14.70 15.24
CA LYS A 6 -1.25 14.99 15.03
C LYS A 6 -1.74 14.48 13.66
N ILE A 7 -0.94 14.68 12.61
CA ILE A 7 -1.27 14.26 11.24
C ILE A 7 -1.13 12.74 11.12
N LEU A 8 -0.03 12.17 11.61
CA LEU A 8 0.19 10.72 11.65
C LEU A 8 -0.98 9.97 12.32
N ARG A 9 -1.48 10.49 13.44
CA ARG A 9 -2.64 9.90 14.12
C ARG A 9 -3.92 10.07 13.32
N LYS A 10 -4.16 11.22 12.68
CA LYS A 10 -5.35 11.38 11.81
C LYS A 10 -5.34 10.37 10.66
N VAL A 11 -4.20 10.21 10.01
CA VAL A 11 -4.00 9.23 8.94
C VAL A 11 -4.23 7.81 9.46
N TRP A 12 -3.61 7.42 10.57
CA TRP A 12 -3.76 6.09 11.19
C TRP A 12 -5.20 5.76 11.60
N HIS A 13 -5.92 6.74 12.17
CA HIS A 13 -7.27 6.54 12.68
C HIS A 13 -8.36 6.77 11.63
N GLY A 14 -8.01 7.06 10.36
CA GLY A 14 -8.98 7.14 9.28
C GLY A 14 -9.83 5.88 9.17
N ARG A 15 -11.15 6.04 8.98
CA ARG A 15 -12.13 4.94 8.87
C ARG A 15 -13.00 5.14 7.64
N ILE A 16 -13.52 4.04 7.11
CA ILE A 16 -14.51 3.99 6.04
C ILE A 16 -15.71 3.18 6.56
N PRO A 17 -16.94 3.70 6.49
CA PRO A 17 -18.13 2.89 6.77
C PRO A 17 -18.36 1.92 5.62
N VAL A 18 -18.36 0.63 5.92
CA VAL A 18 -18.51 -0.46 4.96
C VAL A 18 -19.73 -1.28 5.31
N CYS A 19 -20.51 -1.64 4.30
CA CYS A 19 -21.64 -2.55 4.37
C CYS A 19 -21.28 -3.84 3.62
N PHE A 20 -20.97 -4.91 4.35
CA PHE A 20 -20.73 -6.20 3.74
C PHE A 20 -22.04 -6.94 3.49
N ARG A 21 -22.17 -7.53 2.30
CA ARG A 21 -23.26 -8.43 1.90
C ARG A 21 -22.69 -9.77 1.48
N LEU A 22 -23.47 -10.83 1.64
CA LEU A 22 -23.16 -12.10 0.97
C LEU A 22 -23.53 -11.97 -0.51
N SER A 23 -22.68 -12.47 -1.41
CA SER A 23 -23.00 -12.54 -2.83
C SER A 23 -24.26 -13.38 -3.07
N PRO A 24 -25.23 -12.90 -3.87
CA PRO A 24 -26.35 -13.71 -4.32
C PRO A 24 -25.92 -14.95 -5.13
N GLU A 25 -24.75 -14.91 -5.78
CA GLU A 25 -24.21 -16.04 -6.55
C GLU A 25 -23.80 -17.22 -5.66
N ASP A 26 -23.53 -16.94 -4.37
CA ASP A 26 -23.16 -17.95 -3.37
C ASP A 26 -24.37 -18.47 -2.57
N LEU A 27 -25.58 -18.10 -3.00
CA LEU A 27 -26.85 -18.51 -2.42
C LEU A 27 -27.67 -19.33 -3.44
N PRO A 28 -28.48 -20.30 -2.98
CA PRO A 28 -29.49 -20.92 -3.82
C PRO A 28 -30.49 -19.87 -4.35
N ALA A 29 -31.02 -20.08 -5.56
CA ALA A 29 -31.79 -19.07 -6.32
C ALA A 29 -33.02 -18.49 -5.60
N ASP A 30 -33.62 -19.24 -4.66
CA ASP A 30 -34.84 -18.84 -3.94
C ASP A 30 -34.59 -18.46 -2.47
N GLU A 31 -33.34 -18.48 -2.01
CA GLU A 31 -33.00 -18.16 -0.62
C GLU A 31 -32.83 -16.65 -0.42
N PRO A 32 -33.45 -16.06 0.63
CA PRO A 32 -33.26 -14.65 0.91
C PRO A 32 -31.81 -14.37 1.32
N ALA A 33 -31.32 -13.19 0.95
CA ALA A 33 -30.01 -12.74 1.41
C ALA A 33 -30.01 -12.54 2.94
N PRO A 34 -28.94 -12.93 3.66
CA PRO A 34 -28.83 -12.69 5.09
C PRO A 34 -28.71 -11.18 5.39
N PRO A 35 -28.98 -10.77 6.63
CA PRO A 35 -28.77 -9.38 7.04
C PRO A 35 -27.33 -8.91 6.76
N PRO A 36 -27.14 -7.68 6.23
CA PRO A 36 -25.81 -7.14 5.97
C PRO A 36 -25.00 -6.91 7.26
N PHE A 37 -23.67 -6.95 7.15
CA PHE A 37 -22.75 -6.68 8.25
C PHE A 37 -22.12 -5.30 8.09
N PHE A 38 -22.39 -4.39 9.02
CA PHE A 38 -21.85 -3.02 8.98
C PHE A 38 -20.62 -2.88 9.88
N ALA A 39 -19.57 -2.23 9.38
CA ALA A 39 -18.37 -1.94 10.16
C ALA A 39 -17.68 -0.64 9.73
N LEU A 40 -17.00 -0.01 10.69
CA LEU A 40 -16.05 1.07 10.41
C LEU A 40 -14.66 0.49 10.20
N ILE A 41 -14.21 0.39 8.95
CA ILE A 41 -12.95 -0.27 8.60
C ILE A 41 -11.80 0.75 8.58
N PRO A 42 -10.64 0.46 9.25
CA PRO A 42 -9.43 1.27 9.15
C PRO A 42 -8.93 1.41 7.71
N ARG A 43 -8.63 2.65 7.27
CA ARG A 43 -7.98 2.90 5.98
C ARG A 43 -6.60 2.24 5.87
N MET A 44 -5.91 2.12 7.00
CA MET A 44 -4.51 1.70 7.09
C MET A 44 -4.29 0.18 7.03
N THR A 45 -5.37 -0.63 7.05
CA THR A 45 -5.29 -2.09 7.11
C THR A 45 -5.58 -2.74 5.76
N TYR A 46 -5.61 -4.06 5.74
CA TYR A 46 -6.00 -4.90 4.61
C TYR A 46 -7.26 -5.69 4.96
N PHE A 47 -8.16 -5.90 3.99
CA PHE A 47 -9.45 -6.57 4.25
C PHE A 47 -9.36 -7.92 4.96
N PRO A 48 -8.46 -8.86 4.58
CA PRO A 48 -8.39 -10.16 5.25
C PRO A 48 -8.11 -10.10 6.76
N LEU A 49 -7.59 -8.98 7.26
CA LEU A 49 -7.31 -8.80 8.69
C LEU A 49 -8.54 -8.36 9.51
N VAL A 50 -9.60 -7.89 8.85
CA VAL A 50 -10.71 -7.18 9.51
C VAL A 50 -12.10 -7.69 9.13
N ILE A 51 -12.21 -8.62 8.17
CA ILE A 51 -13.50 -9.17 7.72
C ILE A 51 -13.92 -10.45 8.43
N GLU A 52 -13.09 -11.01 9.32
CA GLU A 52 -13.33 -12.33 9.94
C GLU A 52 -14.74 -12.47 10.55
N LYS A 53 -15.26 -11.43 11.20
CA LYS A 53 -16.61 -11.44 11.78
C LYS A 53 -17.72 -11.50 10.73
N ALA A 54 -17.57 -10.78 9.63
CA ALA A 54 -18.52 -10.78 8.52
C ALA A 54 -18.50 -12.15 7.81
N VAL A 55 -17.29 -12.67 7.55
CA VAL A 55 -17.07 -14.00 6.96
C VAL A 55 -17.72 -15.08 7.84
N ARG A 56 -17.46 -15.07 9.15
CA ARG A 56 -18.05 -16.04 10.09
C ARG A 56 -19.59 -15.99 10.09
N GLN A 57 -20.18 -14.80 10.07
CA GLN A 57 -21.63 -14.63 9.99
C GLN A 57 -22.20 -15.26 8.71
N PHE A 58 -21.65 -14.92 7.55
CA PHE A 58 -22.17 -15.41 6.27
C PHE A 58 -21.86 -16.89 6.05
N HIS A 59 -20.70 -17.37 6.49
CA HIS A 59 -20.37 -18.79 6.48
C HIS A 59 -21.36 -19.59 7.33
N SER A 60 -21.66 -19.13 8.55
CA SER A 60 -22.66 -19.78 9.42
C SER A 60 -24.05 -19.78 8.80
N TYR A 61 -24.42 -18.72 8.08
CA TYR A 61 -25.69 -18.68 7.35
C TYR A 61 -25.73 -19.74 6.24
N ARG A 62 -24.71 -19.78 5.38
CA ARG A 62 -24.60 -20.77 4.29
C ARG A 62 -24.61 -22.21 4.82
N ALA A 63 -23.88 -22.48 5.90
CA ALA A 63 -23.87 -23.80 6.54
C ALA A 63 -25.24 -24.21 7.11
N SER A 64 -26.03 -23.25 7.61
CA SER A 64 -27.38 -23.53 8.10
C SER A 64 -28.36 -23.90 6.98
N LEU A 65 -28.11 -23.44 5.75
CA LEU A 65 -28.90 -23.78 4.57
C LEU A 65 -28.56 -25.17 4.02
N SER A 66 -27.31 -25.61 4.15
CA SER A 66 -26.86 -26.93 3.66
C SER A 66 -27.17 -28.09 4.60
N GLY A 67 -27.76 -27.83 5.78
CA GLY A 67 -28.06 -28.86 6.79
C GLY A 67 -26.82 -29.48 7.44
N ALA A 68 -25.66 -28.83 7.31
CA ALA A 68 -24.42 -29.26 7.97
C ALA A 68 -24.53 -29.11 9.50
N ASP A 69 -24.00 -30.08 10.25
CA ASP A 69 -24.15 -30.15 11.70
C ASP A 69 -23.53 -28.92 12.41
N MET A 70 -24.39 -28.10 13.00
CA MET A 70 -24.06 -26.85 13.70
C MET A 70 -23.41 -27.09 15.08
N SER A 71 -23.28 -28.34 15.52
CA SER A 71 -22.75 -28.73 16.83
C SER A 71 -21.26 -28.41 17.03
N LEU A 72 -20.47 -28.35 15.96
CA LEU A 72 -19.03 -28.10 16.02
C LEU A 72 -18.65 -26.64 16.36
N PHE A 73 -19.60 -25.69 16.31
CA PHE A 73 -19.28 -24.26 16.32
C PHE A 73 -19.83 -23.49 17.52
N MET A 74 -20.71 -24.09 18.33
CA MET A 74 -21.26 -23.45 19.53
C MET A 74 -20.32 -23.47 20.75
N ASP A 75 -19.25 -24.28 20.74
CA ASP A 75 -18.33 -24.39 21.89
C ASP A 75 -17.40 -23.18 22.06
N GLU A 76 -17.13 -22.40 21.00
CA GLU A 76 -16.26 -21.22 21.09
C GLU A 76 -16.96 -19.96 21.63
N ALA A 77 -18.29 -19.85 21.46
CA ALA A 77 -19.05 -18.67 21.92
C ALA A 77 -19.25 -18.63 23.45
N ARG A 78 -19.00 -19.75 24.15
CA ARG A 78 -19.04 -19.83 25.63
C ARG A 78 -17.70 -19.53 26.30
N ALA A 79 -16.61 -19.43 25.54
CA ALA A 79 -15.27 -19.15 26.06
C ALA A 79 -14.97 -17.63 26.06
N SER A 80 -15.72 -16.85 26.84
CA SER A 80 -15.29 -15.52 27.29
C SER A 80 -15.07 -15.56 28.80
N PRO A 81 -13.87 -15.23 29.33
CA PRO A 81 -13.64 -15.30 30.76
C PRO A 81 -14.40 -14.16 31.45
N ARG A 82 -15.39 -14.52 32.27
CA ARG A 82 -15.93 -13.64 33.30
C ARG A 82 -14.83 -13.37 34.33
N THR A 83 -14.44 -12.12 34.47
CA THR A 83 -13.61 -11.62 35.57
C THR A 83 -14.30 -11.87 36.92
N GLY A 84 -13.64 -12.64 37.79
CA GLY A 84 -14.02 -12.84 39.20
C GLY A 84 -12.82 -13.34 40.01
N GLN A 85 -12.40 -12.58 41.02
CA GLN A 85 -11.26 -12.84 41.90
C GLN A 85 -11.47 -13.96 42.92
N ARG A 86 -10.41 -14.74 43.18
CA ARG A 86 -9.86 -15.30 44.47
C ARG A 86 -9.03 -16.53 44.08
N GLY A 87 -7.85 -16.87 44.59
CA GLY A 87 -7.00 -16.41 45.69
C GLY A 87 -6.11 -17.60 46.10
N GLN A 88 -4.80 -17.35 46.29
CA GLN A 88 -3.80 -18.12 47.06
C GLN A 88 -3.08 -19.38 46.48
N THR A 89 -1.76 -19.17 46.32
CA THR A 89 -0.56 -19.94 46.75
C THR A 89 -0.33 -21.39 46.31
N GLY A 90 0.82 -21.62 45.69
CA GLY A 90 1.53 -22.90 45.61
C GLY A 90 2.79 -22.80 44.74
N ALA A 91 3.96 -23.08 45.31
CA ALA A 91 5.27 -22.94 44.70
C ALA A 91 5.69 -24.18 43.89
N GLY A 92 6.56 -23.98 42.89
CA GLY A 92 7.51 -24.98 42.40
C GLY A 92 7.45 -25.30 40.90
N GLY A 93 8.59 -25.20 40.23
CA GLY A 93 8.90 -25.96 39.01
C GLY A 93 9.09 -25.13 37.73
N GLU A 94 10.35 -24.87 37.38
CA GLU A 94 10.77 -24.52 36.02
C GLU A 94 10.49 -25.69 35.07
N THR A 95 9.93 -25.40 33.89
CA THR A 95 10.24 -26.10 32.63
C THR A 95 9.72 -25.29 31.45
N ASP A 96 10.61 -25.02 30.51
CA ASP A 96 10.32 -24.48 29.19
C ASP A 96 9.25 -25.32 28.47
N THR A 97 8.30 -24.67 27.80
CA THR A 97 7.87 -24.98 26.43
C THR A 97 6.82 -23.99 25.95
N ASN A 98 7.09 -23.45 24.76
CA ASN A 98 6.19 -22.65 23.94
C ASN A 98 4.76 -23.23 23.91
N LYS A 99 3.80 -22.50 24.48
CA LYS A 99 2.38 -22.72 24.22
C LYS A 99 1.67 -21.37 24.03
N ALA A 100 1.97 -20.74 22.89
CA ALA A 100 1.19 -19.63 22.38
C ALA A 100 0.30 -20.15 21.24
N CYS A 101 -1.01 -20.12 21.50
CA CYS A 101 -2.11 -19.98 20.55
C CYS A 101 -2.07 -20.91 19.32
N ALA A 102 -2.45 -22.17 19.50
CA ALA A 102 -2.91 -23.05 18.43
C ALA A 102 -4.34 -23.48 18.76
N SER A 103 -5.30 -22.64 18.38
CA SER A 103 -6.71 -23.01 18.24
C SER A 103 -7.31 -22.18 17.10
N GLU A 104 -6.85 -22.46 15.89
CA GLU A 104 -7.49 -22.02 14.64
C GLU A 104 -7.53 -23.26 13.73
N THR A 105 -8.58 -24.07 13.84
CA THR A 105 -8.91 -25.01 12.77
C THR A 105 -9.73 -24.25 11.74
N CYS A 106 -9.06 -23.49 10.87
CA CYS A 106 -9.67 -22.96 9.64
C CYS A 106 -9.90 -24.13 8.68
N SER A 107 -11.12 -24.28 8.16
CA SER A 107 -11.39 -25.16 7.02
C SER A 107 -10.66 -24.64 5.78
N SER A 108 -10.32 -25.54 4.85
CA SER A 108 -9.67 -25.18 3.56
C SER A 108 -10.39 -24.07 2.80
N ASP A 109 -11.70 -23.98 2.98
CA ASP A 109 -12.61 -23.10 2.24
C ASP A 109 -12.52 -21.63 2.71
N ASP A 110 -12.03 -21.38 3.94
CA ASP A 110 -11.84 -20.02 4.47
C ASP A 110 -10.73 -19.25 3.73
N HIS A 111 -9.84 -19.97 3.06
CA HIS A 111 -8.70 -19.38 2.36
C HIS A 111 -9.03 -18.91 0.94
N ALA A 112 -10.23 -19.20 0.44
CA ALA A 112 -10.73 -18.82 -0.88
C ALA A 112 -11.79 -17.69 -0.83
N VAL A 113 -11.99 -17.06 0.33
CA VAL A 113 -12.90 -15.91 0.44
C VAL A 113 -12.32 -14.72 -0.32
N TRP A 114 -13.15 -14.08 -1.15
CA TRP A 114 -12.80 -12.87 -1.87
C TRP A 114 -13.89 -11.81 -1.79
N LEU A 115 -13.54 -10.58 -2.15
CA LEU A 115 -14.42 -9.41 -2.04
C LEU A 115 -14.66 -8.79 -3.40
N GLU A 116 -15.88 -8.34 -3.63
CA GLU A 116 -16.28 -7.68 -4.86
C GLU A 116 -16.88 -6.30 -4.57
N PHE A 117 -16.58 -5.35 -5.44
CA PHE A 117 -17.29 -4.07 -5.52
C PHE A 117 -17.62 -3.76 -6.97
N ASP A 118 -18.90 -3.50 -7.26
CA ASP A 118 -19.38 -3.16 -8.61
C ASP A 118 -18.82 -4.09 -9.68
N THR A 119 -18.97 -5.41 -9.51
CA THR A 119 -18.49 -6.47 -10.41
C THR A 119 -16.97 -6.61 -10.54
N ARG A 120 -16.21 -5.95 -9.66
CA ARG A 120 -14.73 -5.98 -9.67
C ARG A 120 -14.19 -6.69 -8.43
N PRO A 121 -13.38 -7.75 -8.59
CA PRO A 121 -12.64 -8.35 -7.50
C PRO A 121 -11.66 -7.36 -6.85
N LEU A 122 -11.74 -7.21 -5.53
CA LEU A 122 -10.89 -6.31 -4.77
C LEU A 122 -9.57 -6.99 -4.41
N LYS A 123 -8.45 -6.38 -4.82
CA LYS A 123 -7.09 -6.85 -4.54
C LYS A 123 -6.80 -6.80 -3.03
N TRP A 124 -6.81 -7.95 -2.38
CA TRP A 124 -6.66 -8.05 -0.91
C TRP A 124 -5.33 -7.49 -0.37
N HIS A 125 -4.29 -7.45 -1.20
CA HIS A 125 -2.96 -6.96 -0.85
C HIS A 125 -2.83 -5.43 -0.97
N TYR A 126 -3.88 -4.72 -1.40
CA TYR A 126 -3.93 -3.26 -1.38
C TYR A 126 -4.57 -2.77 -0.08
N PRO A 127 -4.05 -1.69 0.53
CA PRO A 127 -4.67 -1.12 1.73
C PRO A 127 -6.14 -0.74 1.47
N VAL A 128 -7.00 -0.91 2.48
CA VAL A 128 -8.44 -0.62 2.37
C VAL A 128 -8.69 0.83 1.95
N GLY A 129 -7.90 1.77 2.48
CA GLY A 129 -7.98 3.18 2.12
C GLY A 129 -7.70 3.44 0.64
N LEU A 130 -6.71 2.73 0.07
CA LEU A 130 -6.37 2.81 -1.35
C LEU A 130 -7.50 2.24 -2.21
N LEU A 131 -8.03 1.07 -1.86
CA LEU A 131 -9.15 0.47 -2.60
C LEU A 131 -10.39 1.37 -2.60
N PHE A 132 -10.70 2.00 -1.46
CA PHE A 132 -11.81 2.94 -1.38
C PHE A 132 -11.55 4.21 -2.21
N ASP A 133 -10.35 4.77 -2.15
CA ASP A 133 -10.01 5.96 -2.94
C ASP A 133 -10.00 5.65 -4.46
N LEU A 134 -9.70 4.40 -4.84
CA LEU A 134 -9.80 3.92 -6.22
C LEU A 134 -11.24 3.74 -6.68
N PHE A 135 -12.08 3.04 -5.92
CA PHE A 135 -13.37 2.57 -6.42
C PHE A 135 -14.59 3.18 -5.69
N GLY A 136 -14.47 3.45 -4.39
CA GLY A 136 -15.57 3.97 -3.58
C GLY A 136 -15.77 5.48 -3.73
N SER A 137 -16.91 5.99 -3.26
CA SER A 137 -17.15 7.44 -3.22
C SER A 137 -17.64 7.88 -1.84
N ALA A 138 -17.15 9.03 -1.37
CA ALA A 138 -17.65 9.64 -0.14
C ALA A 138 -19.11 10.15 -0.28
N SER A 139 -19.60 10.34 -1.51
CA SER A 139 -21.00 10.69 -1.79
C SER A 139 -21.95 9.49 -1.71
N SER A 140 -21.43 8.26 -1.75
CA SER A 140 -22.22 7.02 -1.74
C SER A 140 -21.79 6.09 -0.59
N LEU A 141 -21.95 6.56 0.64
CA LEU A 141 -21.67 5.77 1.85
C LEU A 141 -22.95 5.16 2.43
N PRO A 142 -22.88 4.00 3.10
CA PRO A 142 -21.68 3.18 3.34
C PRO A 142 -21.17 2.48 2.06
N TRP A 143 -19.87 2.18 2.00
CA TRP A 143 -19.29 1.45 0.88
C TRP A 143 -19.79 0.01 0.89
N GLU A 144 -20.62 -0.34 -0.07
CA GLU A 144 -21.23 -1.67 -0.19
C GLU A 144 -20.23 -2.65 -0.82
N ILE A 145 -19.93 -3.77 -0.17
CA ILE A 145 -18.98 -4.78 -0.65
C ILE A 145 -19.63 -6.16 -0.54
N TYR A 146 -19.50 -6.96 -1.58
CA TYR A 146 -19.98 -8.34 -1.58
C TYR A 146 -18.85 -9.29 -1.16
N ILE A 147 -19.17 -10.24 -0.30
CA ILE A 147 -18.30 -11.33 0.12
C ILE A 147 -18.68 -12.56 -0.67
N HIS A 148 -17.66 -13.14 -1.32
CA HIS A 148 -17.77 -14.38 -2.05
C HIS A 148 -16.96 -15.48 -1.36
N PHE A 149 -17.44 -16.71 -1.47
CA PHE A 149 -16.85 -17.93 -0.92
C PHE A 149 -16.56 -18.96 -2.01
N GLU A 150 -17.14 -18.81 -3.20
CA GLU A 150 -16.91 -19.68 -4.35
C GLU A 150 -16.29 -18.88 -5.51
N ASN A 151 -15.87 -19.59 -6.57
CA ASN A 151 -15.40 -19.00 -7.82
C ASN A 151 -14.28 -17.95 -7.65
N TYR A 152 -13.25 -18.26 -6.86
CA TYR A 152 -12.14 -17.33 -6.62
C TYR A 152 -11.44 -16.92 -7.94
N PRO A 153 -11.38 -15.62 -8.27
CA PRO A 153 -10.83 -15.13 -9.53
C PRO A 153 -9.30 -15.12 -9.50
N SER A 154 -8.70 -16.29 -9.70
CA SER A 154 -7.23 -16.52 -9.61
C SER A 154 -6.44 -15.89 -10.75
N ASP A 155 -7.11 -15.49 -11.82
CA ASP A 155 -6.57 -14.73 -12.96
C ASP A 155 -6.34 -13.24 -12.62
N ILE A 156 -7.13 -12.70 -11.69
CA ILE A 156 -7.08 -11.28 -11.29
C ILE A 156 -6.44 -11.11 -9.91
N LEU A 157 -6.75 -12.00 -8.97
CA LEU A 157 -6.28 -11.92 -7.58
C LEU A 157 -5.08 -12.84 -7.35
N LEU A 158 -4.19 -12.41 -6.44
CA LEU A 158 -3.10 -13.28 -5.98
C LEU A 158 -3.69 -14.56 -5.40
N ALA A 159 -3.17 -15.70 -5.83
CA ALA A 159 -3.71 -17.01 -5.48
C ALA A 159 -3.79 -17.23 -3.96
N PRO A 160 -4.75 -18.04 -3.50
CA PRO A 160 -4.84 -18.50 -2.11
C PRO A 160 -3.54 -19.15 -1.61
N PRO A 161 -3.29 -19.17 -0.28
CA PRO A 161 -4.26 -18.82 0.76
C PRO A 161 -4.32 -17.32 1.08
N VAL A 162 -5.53 -16.77 1.18
CA VAL A 162 -5.77 -15.40 1.66
C VAL A 162 -5.89 -15.42 3.18
N ASN A 163 -4.76 -15.45 3.88
CA ASN A 163 -4.71 -15.55 5.35
C ASN A 163 -3.73 -14.56 5.99
N ARG A 164 -3.73 -14.50 7.32
CA ARG A 164 -2.87 -13.60 8.10
C ARG A 164 -1.38 -13.73 7.76
N ALA A 165 -0.90 -14.95 7.50
CA ALA A 165 0.50 -15.19 7.15
C ALA A 165 0.84 -14.60 5.77
N SER A 166 -0.02 -14.80 4.77
CA SER A 166 0.14 -14.22 3.44
C SER A 166 0.11 -12.69 3.46
N VAL A 167 -0.82 -12.10 4.22
CA VAL A 167 -0.88 -10.63 4.39
C VAL A 167 0.38 -10.11 5.09
N LYS A 168 0.86 -10.79 6.14
CA LYS A 168 2.11 -10.43 6.82
C LYS A 168 3.31 -10.51 5.89
N ALA A 169 3.42 -11.56 5.08
CA ALA A 169 4.51 -11.73 4.13
C ALA A 169 4.52 -10.60 3.09
N ASN A 170 3.36 -10.29 2.50
CA ASN A 170 3.21 -9.17 1.57
C ASN A 170 3.58 -7.84 2.21
N PHE A 171 3.03 -7.55 3.40
CA PHE A 171 3.32 -6.34 4.17
C PHE A 171 4.82 -6.17 4.43
N MET A 172 5.49 -7.22 4.91
CA MET A 172 6.94 -7.18 5.17
C MET A 172 7.77 -7.06 3.89
N SER A 173 7.31 -7.61 2.77
CA SER A 173 7.94 -7.43 1.46
C SER A 173 7.90 -5.96 1.03
N THR A 174 6.73 -5.32 1.16
CA THR A 174 6.57 -3.89 0.80
C THR A 174 7.36 -2.97 1.73
N ILE A 175 7.44 -3.26 3.03
CA ILE A 175 8.31 -2.53 3.98
C ILE A 175 9.78 -2.60 3.53
N LYS A 176 10.26 -3.80 3.15
CA LYS A 176 11.64 -3.99 2.68
C LYS A 176 11.92 -3.23 1.40
N GLU A 177 10.96 -3.22 0.47
CA GLU A 177 11.06 -2.45 -0.76
C GLU A 177 11.15 -0.95 -0.47
N ALA A 178 10.27 -0.43 0.39
CA ALA A 178 10.30 0.98 0.79
C ALA A 178 11.63 1.35 1.47
N ASP A 179 12.18 0.47 2.30
CA ASP A 179 13.48 0.69 2.94
C ASP A 179 14.66 0.58 1.96
N MET A 180 14.55 -0.25 0.92
CA MET A 180 15.52 -0.29 -0.16
C MET A 180 15.60 1.06 -0.89
N LEU A 181 14.46 1.68 -1.14
CA LEU A 181 14.38 3.01 -1.73
C LEU A 181 14.93 4.10 -0.80
N LYS A 182 14.54 4.08 0.48
CA LYS A 182 14.90 5.14 1.42
C LYS A 182 16.32 5.03 1.96
N HIS A 183 16.79 3.82 2.29
CA HIS A 183 18.03 3.57 3.04
C HIS A 183 18.83 2.36 2.54
N ARG A 184 18.59 1.86 1.31
CA ARG A 184 19.26 0.66 0.77
C ARG A 184 19.06 -0.59 1.63
N GLY A 185 17.94 -0.67 2.36
CA GLY A 185 17.61 -1.82 3.21
C GLY A 185 18.35 -1.87 4.55
N SER A 186 19.11 -0.83 4.91
CA SER A 186 19.93 -0.84 6.12
C SER A 186 19.07 -0.91 7.39
N VAL A 187 17.94 -0.19 7.43
CA VAL A 187 17.10 -0.11 8.62
C VAL A 187 16.44 -1.46 8.88
N VAL A 188 15.89 -2.13 7.86
CA VAL A 188 15.35 -3.50 8.03
C VAL A 188 16.45 -4.48 8.44
N SER A 189 17.65 -4.35 7.88
CA SER A 189 18.76 -5.28 8.17
C SER A 189 19.27 -5.17 9.61
N GLU A 190 19.21 -3.98 10.21
CA GLU A 190 19.58 -3.74 11.62
C GLU A 190 18.49 -4.16 12.62
N MET A 191 17.24 -4.27 12.18
CA MET A 191 16.11 -4.64 13.03
C MET A 191 16.21 -6.08 13.52
N GLN A 192 15.76 -6.29 14.77
CA GLN A 192 15.66 -7.62 15.35
C GLN A 192 14.31 -8.29 15.01
N PRO A 193 14.18 -9.63 15.08
CA PRO A 193 12.90 -10.30 14.80
C PRO A 193 11.71 -9.79 15.64
N ARG A 194 11.98 -9.35 16.88
CA ARG A 194 10.99 -8.70 17.75
C ARG A 194 10.46 -7.37 17.19
N ASP A 195 11.31 -6.61 16.49
CA ASP A 195 10.94 -5.31 15.91
C ASP A 195 10.00 -5.54 14.72
N HIS A 196 10.29 -6.55 13.88
CA HIS A 196 9.40 -6.99 12.79
C HIS A 196 8.05 -7.47 13.33
N LEU A 197 8.07 -8.27 14.40
CA LEU A 197 6.83 -8.72 15.05
C LEU A 197 6.04 -7.54 15.63
N GLN A 198 6.72 -6.56 16.25
CA GLN A 198 6.06 -5.39 16.82
C GLN A 198 5.41 -4.49 15.75
N LEU A 199 6.05 -4.28 14.59
CA LEU A 199 5.43 -3.60 13.44
C LEU A 199 4.15 -4.31 13.02
N TRP A 200 4.24 -5.63 12.80
CA TRP A 200 3.10 -6.44 12.38
C TRP A 200 1.95 -6.39 13.41
N MET A 201 2.25 -6.59 14.70
CA MET A 201 1.24 -6.59 15.76
C MET A 201 0.62 -5.19 15.94
N GLY A 202 1.42 -4.13 15.77
CA GLY A 202 0.92 -2.76 15.79
C GLY A 202 -0.11 -2.50 14.69
N LEU A 203 0.15 -2.98 13.47
CA LEU A 203 -0.80 -2.92 12.36
C LEU A 203 -2.04 -3.78 12.62
N LEU A 204 -1.83 -5.07 12.95
CA LEU A 204 -2.90 -6.05 13.18
C LEU A 204 -3.89 -5.59 14.25
N ASN A 205 -3.38 -5.04 15.36
CA ASN A 205 -4.20 -4.58 16.49
C ASN A 205 -4.70 -3.13 16.31
N GLY A 206 -4.24 -2.41 15.27
CA GLY A 206 -4.56 -1.01 15.07
C GLY A 206 -3.93 -0.05 16.10
N THR A 207 -2.87 -0.48 16.79
CA THR A 207 -2.23 0.28 17.89
C THR A 207 -1.14 1.21 17.36
N PHE A 208 -1.45 2.51 17.29
CA PHE A 208 -0.54 3.54 16.79
C PHE A 208 0.83 3.53 17.49
N GLU A 209 0.86 3.53 18.83
CA GLU A 209 2.13 3.62 19.58
C GLU A 209 3.03 2.41 19.34
N GLN A 210 2.43 1.22 19.33
CA GLN A 210 3.16 -0.03 19.13
C GLN A 210 3.84 -0.03 17.75
N PHE A 211 3.10 0.38 16.72
CA PHE A 211 3.61 0.47 15.35
C PHE A 211 4.68 1.56 15.21
N TRP A 212 4.37 2.80 15.61
CA TRP A 212 5.26 3.95 15.37
C TRP A 212 6.50 3.95 16.26
N THR A 213 6.52 3.21 17.37
CA THR A 213 7.76 2.99 18.14
C THR A 213 8.87 2.39 17.27
N VAL A 214 8.53 1.47 16.37
CA VAL A 214 9.49 0.88 15.42
C VAL A 214 9.51 1.65 14.10
N ASN A 215 8.34 2.03 13.56
CA ASN A 215 8.26 2.64 12.22
C ASN A 215 9.00 3.98 12.11
N ARG A 216 9.18 4.71 13.23
CA ARG A 216 9.96 5.95 13.25
C ARG A 216 11.39 5.77 12.75
N ARG A 217 12.00 4.57 12.90
CA ARG A 217 13.35 4.31 12.35
C ARG A 217 13.36 4.40 10.82
N PHE A 218 12.30 3.98 10.14
CA PHE A 218 12.16 4.12 8.70
C PHE A 218 11.82 5.54 8.23
N MET A 219 11.45 6.43 9.14
CA MET A 219 11.19 7.83 8.83
C MET A 219 12.32 8.75 9.29
N GLN A 220 13.37 8.19 9.91
CA GLN A 220 14.57 8.94 10.24
C GLN A 220 15.43 9.02 9.00
N PRO A 221 15.65 10.21 8.45
CA PRO A 221 16.46 10.32 7.26
C PRO A 221 17.95 10.20 7.60
N PHE A 222 18.75 9.89 6.58
CA PHE A 222 20.14 9.47 6.72
C PHE A 222 21.02 10.53 7.43
N VAL A 223 21.95 10.05 8.28
CA VAL A 223 23.07 10.85 8.79
C VAL A 223 24.34 10.10 8.39
N GLN A 224 25.08 10.59 7.40
CA GLN A 224 26.44 10.11 7.16
C GLN A 224 27.37 10.86 8.11
N THR A 225 27.89 10.19 9.13
CA THR A 225 29.09 10.66 9.83
C THR A 225 30.29 10.32 8.95
N ASN A 226 30.94 11.31 8.34
CA ASN A 226 32.20 11.10 7.61
C ASN A 226 33.26 10.49 8.54
N PRO A 227 33.83 9.30 8.23
CA PRO A 227 35.07 8.85 8.84
C PRO A 227 36.22 9.08 7.85
N SER A 228 36.60 10.35 7.63
CA SER A 228 37.98 10.77 7.28
C SER A 228 38.02 12.28 6.98
N ALA A 229 38.07 13.10 8.03
CA ALA A 229 38.76 14.38 7.91
C ALA A 229 40.20 14.13 8.40
N ASN A 230 41.05 13.54 7.55
CA ASN A 230 42.48 13.75 7.74
C ASN A 230 42.76 15.23 7.44
N PRO A 231 43.44 15.97 8.34
CA PRO A 231 43.77 17.36 8.08
C PRO A 231 44.72 17.44 6.87
N PRO A 232 44.60 18.45 5.99
CA PRO A 232 45.50 18.58 4.86
C PRO A 232 46.92 18.83 5.35
N THR A 233 47.82 17.91 4.99
CA THR A 233 49.26 18.09 5.19
C THR A 233 49.72 19.29 4.37
N ARG A 234 50.35 20.25 5.04
CA ARG A 234 50.97 21.45 4.48
C ARG A 234 51.94 21.08 3.33
N PRO A 235 51.95 21.80 2.20
CA PRO A 235 52.92 21.53 1.14
C PRO A 235 54.30 22.07 1.56
N THR A 236 55.29 21.18 1.64
CA THR A 236 56.71 21.54 1.60
C THR A 236 57.20 21.37 0.17
N LEU A 237 57.71 22.45 -0.39
CA LEU A 237 58.51 22.50 -1.60
C LEU A 237 59.74 21.61 -1.45
N GLU A 238 60.08 20.84 -2.49
CA GLU A 238 61.45 20.63 -3.02
C GLU A 238 61.42 19.58 -4.16
N ASP A 239 61.53 20.11 -5.38
CA ASP A 239 62.49 19.77 -6.45
C ASP A 239 62.68 18.35 -7.05
N GLN A 240 62.70 18.38 -8.41
CA GLN A 240 63.49 17.61 -9.38
C GLN A 240 63.12 16.13 -9.62
N GLU A 241 63.17 15.54 -10.82
CA GLU A 241 63.36 15.91 -12.23
C GLU A 241 63.13 14.59 -13.02
N ALA A 242 62.89 14.70 -14.33
CA ALA A 242 63.25 13.76 -15.40
C ALA A 242 62.13 13.04 -16.17
N GLU A 243 62.34 13.12 -17.48
CA GLU A 243 61.54 12.86 -18.67
C GLU A 243 61.41 11.38 -19.04
N ASN A 244 60.33 11.02 -19.77
CA ASN A 244 60.43 10.38 -21.10
C ASN A 244 59.04 10.18 -21.78
N GLU A 245 59.02 10.48 -23.08
CA GLU A 245 57.94 10.47 -24.09
C GLU A 245 57.55 9.05 -24.62
N PRO A 246 56.79 8.86 -25.73
CA PRO A 246 55.32 8.84 -25.83
C PRO A 246 54.79 7.52 -26.46
N GLY A 247 53.47 7.27 -26.46
CA GLY A 247 52.92 6.07 -27.13
C GLY A 247 51.40 6.01 -27.27
N ASP A 248 50.95 6.39 -28.47
CA ASP A 248 49.77 6.01 -29.28
C ASP A 248 48.40 5.60 -28.65
N SER A 249 47.35 6.21 -29.20
CA SER A 249 45.90 5.97 -29.04
C SER A 249 45.40 4.78 -29.91
N PRO A 250 44.11 4.32 -29.95
CA PRO A 250 42.88 5.02 -29.54
C PRO A 250 41.70 4.19 -28.92
N ALA A 251 40.78 4.97 -28.32
CA ALA A 251 39.31 4.86 -28.30
C ALA A 251 38.61 3.53 -27.97
N SER A 252 37.85 3.55 -26.87
CA SER A 252 36.47 3.07 -26.86
C SER A 252 35.65 3.95 -25.90
N GLU A 253 34.84 4.84 -26.48
CA GLU A 253 33.83 5.62 -25.76
C GLU A 253 32.69 4.68 -25.34
N THR A 254 32.62 4.38 -24.06
CA THR A 254 31.36 3.97 -23.43
C THR A 254 30.94 5.07 -22.47
N VAL A 255 29.99 5.89 -22.92
CA VAL A 255 29.27 6.88 -22.12
C VAL A 255 28.40 6.12 -21.12
N ASN A 256 28.93 5.88 -19.92
CA ASN A 256 28.13 5.43 -18.78
C ASN A 256 27.46 6.66 -18.16
N ILE A 257 26.18 6.88 -18.51
CA ILE A 257 25.28 7.74 -17.74
C ILE A 257 24.87 6.94 -16.50
N THR A 258 25.73 6.94 -15.49
CA THR A 258 25.35 6.57 -14.12
C THR A 258 25.38 7.85 -13.31
N SER A 259 24.19 8.35 -12.95
CA SER A 259 24.02 9.51 -12.08
C SER A 259 24.50 9.18 -10.66
N GLU A 260 25.81 9.28 -10.45
CA GLU A 260 26.45 9.20 -9.12
C GLU A 260 26.36 10.53 -8.35
N ASP A 261 25.69 11.55 -8.91
CA ASP A 261 25.65 12.90 -8.32
C ASP A 261 24.60 13.10 -7.21
N SER A 262 23.59 12.22 -7.10
CA SER A 262 22.58 12.32 -6.04
C SER A 262 23.16 12.27 -4.62
N PRO A 263 24.10 11.35 -4.26
CA PRO A 263 24.73 11.35 -2.94
C PRO A 263 25.57 12.60 -2.63
N ASN A 264 26.14 13.28 -3.64
CA ASN A 264 26.95 14.47 -3.40
C ASN A 264 26.10 15.68 -2.98
N LEU A 265 24.87 15.79 -3.48
CA LEU A 265 23.93 16.86 -3.09
C LEU A 265 23.40 16.70 -1.65
N LEU A 266 23.25 15.45 -1.18
CA LEU A 266 22.91 15.11 0.22
C LEU A 266 23.95 15.66 1.21
N MET A 267 25.21 15.77 0.81
CA MET A 267 26.31 16.23 1.68
C MET A 267 26.37 17.76 1.82
N ALA A 268 25.94 18.51 0.81
CA ALA A 268 26.12 19.96 0.74
C ALA A 268 25.14 20.75 1.61
N THR A 269 23.97 20.18 1.94
CA THR A 269 22.88 20.92 2.61
C THR A 269 22.70 20.59 4.10
N GLY A 270 23.40 19.57 4.63
CA GLY A 270 23.21 19.09 6.00
C GLY A 270 21.78 18.64 6.34
N THR A 271 20.92 18.51 5.32
CA THR A 271 19.49 18.25 5.47
C THR A 271 19.25 16.75 5.43
N ARG A 272 18.68 16.21 6.51
CA ARG A 272 18.34 14.78 6.59
C ARG A 272 17.17 14.51 5.63
N VAL A 273 17.41 13.74 4.57
CA VAL A 273 16.38 13.28 3.62
C VAL A 273 16.50 11.77 3.31
N PHE A 274 15.48 11.19 2.67
CA PHE A 274 15.56 9.83 2.13
C PHE A 274 16.43 9.79 0.88
N ARG A 275 16.97 8.62 0.51
CA ARG A 275 17.65 8.45 -0.79
C ARG A 275 16.67 8.61 -1.96
N TYR A 276 15.53 7.92 -1.90
CA TYR A 276 14.41 8.08 -2.81
C TYR A 276 13.09 8.07 -2.03
N CYS A 277 12.12 8.86 -2.49
CA CYS A 277 10.80 8.90 -1.88
C CYS A 277 9.88 7.79 -2.47
N PRO A 278 9.28 6.93 -1.64
CA PRO A 278 8.47 5.79 -2.08
C PRO A 278 7.03 6.21 -2.44
N PHE A 279 6.80 6.48 -3.73
CA PHE A 279 5.47 6.82 -4.27
C PHE A 279 4.99 5.76 -5.27
N ARG A 280 3.67 5.53 -5.27
CA ARG A 280 2.96 4.74 -6.30
C ARG A 280 1.74 5.49 -6.78
N LEU A 281 1.59 5.61 -8.10
CA LEU A 281 0.43 6.23 -8.74
C LEU A 281 -0.51 5.17 -9.30
N TYR A 282 -1.77 5.25 -8.93
CA TYR A 282 -2.83 4.36 -9.39
C TYR A 282 -3.88 5.17 -10.14
N PHE A 283 -4.43 4.62 -11.22
CA PHE A 283 -5.52 5.23 -11.96
C PHE A 283 -6.85 4.60 -11.54
N SER A 284 -7.78 5.42 -11.08
CA SER A 284 -9.14 5.01 -10.76
C SER A 284 -9.88 4.73 -12.06
N PRO A 285 -10.49 3.53 -12.23
CA PRO A 285 -11.33 3.27 -13.39
C PRO A 285 -12.45 4.29 -13.48
N LEU A 286 -12.77 4.71 -14.70
CA LEU A 286 -13.97 5.51 -14.94
C LEU A 286 -15.17 4.70 -14.46
N SER A 287 -15.92 5.27 -13.53
CA SER A 287 -17.20 4.72 -13.15
C SER A 287 -18.14 4.95 -14.33
N LEU A 288 -18.75 3.90 -14.89
CA LEU A 288 -19.96 4.12 -15.68
C LEU A 288 -20.96 4.72 -14.70
N GLU A 289 -21.20 6.02 -14.80
CA GLU A 289 -22.28 6.63 -14.03
C GLU A 289 -23.56 5.86 -14.37
N LYS A 290 -24.04 5.06 -13.42
CA LYS A 290 -25.39 4.48 -13.48
C LYS A 290 -26.33 5.68 -13.44
N ASN A 291 -26.72 6.15 -14.62
CA ASN A 291 -27.63 7.26 -14.79
C ASN A 291 -28.96 6.87 -14.13
N ILE A 292 -29.19 7.33 -12.90
CA ILE A 292 -30.48 7.20 -12.22
C ILE A 292 -31.41 8.26 -12.83
N GLN A 293 -31.81 8.02 -14.06
CA GLN A 293 -33.03 8.53 -14.70
C GLN A 293 -33.21 7.75 -16.00
N GLY A 294 -34.31 7.03 -16.06
CA GLY A 294 -34.50 5.91 -16.98
C GLY A 294 -34.29 6.24 -18.46
N SER A 295 -33.41 5.47 -19.09
CA SER A 295 -33.70 4.68 -20.29
C SER A 295 -32.43 3.92 -20.65
N GLU A 296 -32.55 2.63 -20.94
CA GLU A 296 -31.48 1.83 -21.53
C GLU A 296 -30.82 2.58 -22.70
N ARG A 297 -29.52 2.82 -22.58
CA ARG A 297 -28.62 2.75 -23.74
C ARG A 297 -27.43 1.88 -23.34
N VAL A 298 -27.66 0.58 -23.47
CA VAL A 298 -26.60 -0.39 -23.74
C VAL A 298 -25.98 0.03 -25.08
N LEU A 299 -24.80 0.62 -25.06
CA LEU A 299 -23.94 0.64 -26.23
C LEU A 299 -22.93 -0.48 -26.03
N LEU A 300 -23.24 -1.63 -26.62
CA LEU A 300 -22.28 -2.68 -26.87
C LEU A 300 -21.16 -2.07 -27.71
N ALA A 301 -19.92 -2.20 -27.24
CA ALA A 301 -18.72 -1.93 -28.01
C ALA A 301 -18.54 -3.05 -29.06
N GLU A 302 -19.37 -3.02 -30.10
CA GLU A 302 -19.17 -3.78 -31.34
C GLU A 302 -19.58 -2.87 -32.50
N GLU A 303 -18.71 -1.92 -32.87
CA GLU A 303 -18.60 -1.33 -34.22
C GLU A 303 -17.53 -0.25 -34.20
N ALA A 304 -16.26 -0.67 -34.26
CA ALA A 304 -15.18 0.19 -34.74
C ALA A 304 -14.96 -0.12 -36.23
N LEU A 305 -15.83 0.44 -37.08
CA LEU A 305 -15.61 0.56 -38.52
C LEU A 305 -14.91 1.91 -38.78
N ASP A 306 -13.76 1.81 -39.45
CA ASP A 306 -13.04 2.84 -40.20
C ASP A 306 -12.16 3.87 -39.42
N PRO A 307 -10.81 3.78 -39.50
CA PRO A 307 -9.90 4.76 -38.92
C PRO A 307 -9.66 5.91 -39.91
N SER A 308 -10.64 6.80 -40.11
CA SER A 308 -10.41 7.98 -40.95
C SER A 308 -11.18 9.25 -40.59
N GLU A 309 -11.61 9.46 -39.34
CA GLU A 309 -11.90 10.82 -38.86
C GLU A 309 -11.37 11.05 -37.45
N GLY A 310 -10.59 12.12 -37.29
CA GLY A 310 -10.02 12.54 -36.02
C GLY A 310 -11.11 13.02 -35.07
N ASP A 311 -11.56 12.14 -34.19
CA ASP A 311 -12.50 12.49 -33.13
C ASP A 311 -11.75 13.08 -31.93
N LYS A 312 -12.08 14.33 -31.60
CA LYS A 312 -11.51 15.10 -30.49
C LYS A 312 -12.20 14.77 -29.15
N ASN A 313 -12.54 13.50 -28.93
CA ASN A 313 -13.10 13.00 -27.66
C ASN A 313 -12.00 12.34 -26.80
N SER A 314 -10.88 13.03 -26.57
CA SER A 314 -9.73 12.45 -25.84
C SER A 314 -9.88 12.40 -24.31
N GLY A 315 -11.10 12.41 -23.76
CA GLY A 315 -11.32 12.67 -22.32
C GLY A 315 -11.97 11.55 -21.50
N THR A 316 -12.55 10.52 -22.13
CA THR A 316 -13.55 9.67 -21.45
C THR A 316 -13.20 8.20 -21.32
N TYR A 317 -12.01 7.75 -21.68
CA TYR A 317 -11.60 6.34 -21.53
C TYR A 317 -10.14 6.22 -21.09
N LEU A 318 -9.90 5.48 -20.00
CA LEU A 318 -8.56 5.07 -19.62
C LEU A 318 -8.08 3.96 -20.58
N PRO A 319 -6.79 3.94 -20.96
CA PRO A 319 -6.25 2.90 -21.82
C PRO A 319 -6.40 1.49 -21.20
N GLU A 320 -6.83 0.51 -21.99
CA GLU A 320 -7.19 -0.85 -21.52
C GLU A 320 -6.03 -1.69 -20.94
N ASN A 321 -4.78 -1.19 -21.01
CA ASN A 321 -3.60 -1.94 -20.57
C ASN A 321 -2.66 -1.11 -19.68
N LEU A 322 -3.21 -0.21 -18.87
CA LEU A 322 -2.41 0.51 -17.89
C LEU A 322 -1.75 -0.45 -16.89
N PRO A 323 -0.51 -0.17 -16.47
CA PRO A 323 0.10 -0.94 -15.39
C PRO A 323 -0.73 -0.82 -14.11
N PRO A 324 -0.70 -1.83 -13.21
CA PRO A 324 -1.47 -1.78 -11.95
C PRO A 324 -1.19 -0.52 -11.11
N TYR A 325 0.05 -0.03 -11.18
CA TYR A 325 0.47 1.27 -10.70
C TYR A 325 1.73 1.71 -11.44
N VAL A 326 2.06 2.99 -11.34
CA VAL A 326 3.29 3.59 -11.84
C VAL A 326 4.21 3.90 -10.67
N GLN A 327 5.46 3.50 -10.80
CA GLN A 327 6.52 3.73 -9.82
C GLN A 327 7.83 3.98 -10.57
N CYS A 328 8.60 4.95 -10.12
CA CYS A 328 9.95 5.25 -10.59
C CYS A 328 10.81 5.75 -9.43
N LEU A 329 12.10 5.96 -9.66
CA LEU A 329 12.97 6.58 -8.65
C LEU A 329 12.67 8.07 -8.57
N ILE A 330 12.30 8.55 -7.39
CA ILE A 330 11.99 9.96 -7.14
C ILE A 330 12.98 10.49 -6.12
N SER A 331 13.87 11.37 -6.57
CA SER A 331 14.84 12.06 -5.73
C SER A 331 14.13 13.04 -4.77
N PRO A 332 14.60 13.23 -3.53
CA PRO A 332 14.08 14.27 -2.62
C PRO A 332 14.38 15.70 -3.10
N PHE A 333 15.24 15.86 -4.12
CA PHE A 333 15.57 17.13 -4.74
C PHE A 333 15.35 17.08 -6.25
N ASN A 334 14.90 18.19 -6.83
CA ASN A 334 14.79 18.35 -8.27
C ASN A 334 16.15 18.62 -8.93
N GLU A 335 16.17 18.80 -10.24
CA GLU A 335 17.39 19.07 -11.03
C GLU A 335 18.12 20.35 -10.60
N SER A 336 17.40 21.32 -10.03
CA SER A 336 17.97 22.56 -9.48
C SER A 336 18.53 22.39 -8.06
N GLY A 337 18.44 21.18 -7.49
CA GLY A 337 18.86 20.85 -6.14
C GLY A 337 17.93 21.36 -5.03
N LEU A 338 16.73 21.82 -5.37
CA LEU A 338 15.71 22.26 -4.41
C LEU A 338 14.83 21.09 -3.97
N PRO A 339 14.30 21.09 -2.73
CA PRO A 339 13.37 20.05 -2.28
C PRO A 339 12.17 19.93 -3.21
N ILE A 340 11.84 18.69 -3.62
CA ILE A 340 10.69 18.44 -4.49
C ILE A 340 9.37 18.79 -3.80
N THR A 341 8.41 19.23 -4.60
CA THR A 341 7.00 19.40 -4.26
C THR A 341 6.17 18.23 -4.75
N PHE A 342 4.88 18.20 -4.42
CA PHE A 342 3.96 17.21 -4.96
C PHE A 342 3.79 17.36 -6.48
N SER A 343 3.93 18.57 -7.04
CA SER A 343 3.97 18.76 -8.50
C SER A 343 5.13 18.02 -9.15
N ASP A 344 6.34 18.18 -8.61
CA ASP A 344 7.54 17.51 -9.14
C ASP A 344 7.43 15.98 -9.04
N VAL A 345 6.80 15.47 -7.98
CA VAL A 345 6.49 14.03 -7.81
C VAL A 345 5.57 13.55 -8.95
N LEU A 346 4.47 14.26 -9.21
CA LEU A 346 3.53 13.89 -10.27
C LEU A 346 4.19 13.99 -11.65
N GLU A 347 4.97 15.03 -11.92
CA GLU A 347 5.74 15.17 -13.17
C GLU A 347 6.68 13.98 -13.39
N SER A 348 7.43 13.58 -12.35
CA SER A 348 8.32 12.41 -12.42
C SER A 348 7.54 11.11 -12.72
N LEU A 349 6.37 10.93 -12.11
CA LEU A 349 5.52 9.75 -12.32
C LEU A 349 4.92 9.72 -13.74
N PHE A 350 4.45 10.85 -14.25
CA PHE A 350 3.90 10.96 -15.62
C PHE A 350 5.00 10.87 -16.69
N ALA A 351 6.22 11.30 -16.40
CA ALA A 351 7.39 11.15 -17.27
C ALA A 351 7.98 9.71 -17.24
N SER A 352 7.46 8.82 -16.38
CA SER A 352 7.95 7.45 -16.26
C SER A 352 7.84 6.70 -17.60
N PRO A 353 8.84 5.88 -17.97
CA PRO A 353 8.73 5.00 -19.14
C PRO A 353 7.52 4.06 -19.10
N ALA A 354 6.96 3.80 -17.91
CA ALA A 354 5.73 3.02 -17.77
C ALA A 354 4.53 3.68 -18.46
N LEU A 355 4.54 5.02 -18.57
CA LEU A 355 3.49 5.82 -19.18
C LEU A 355 3.80 6.37 -20.57
N SER A 356 5.04 6.25 -21.05
CA SER A 356 5.48 6.85 -22.33
C SER A 356 4.63 6.42 -23.55
N ARG A 357 4.05 5.21 -23.52
CA ARG A 357 3.16 4.68 -24.57
C ARG A 357 1.70 5.14 -24.48
N PHE A 358 1.33 5.88 -23.43
CA PHE A 358 -0.03 6.37 -23.20
C PHE A 358 -0.05 7.90 -23.34
N GLY A 359 0.38 8.41 -24.49
CA GLY A 359 0.53 9.86 -24.75
C GLY A 359 -0.75 10.69 -24.63
N GLN A 360 -1.91 10.03 -24.57
CA GLN A 360 -3.21 10.64 -24.31
C GLN A 360 -3.48 10.98 -22.83
N LEU A 361 -2.67 10.46 -21.89
CA LEU A 361 -2.88 10.72 -20.46
C LEU A 361 -2.21 12.03 -20.06
N HIS A 362 -3.02 13.05 -19.77
CA HIS A 362 -2.51 14.30 -19.26
C HIS A 362 -2.83 14.46 -17.78
N ARG A 363 -1.85 14.89 -16.99
CA ARG A 363 -2.00 15.12 -15.55
C ARG A 363 -3.20 16.00 -15.20
N GLN A 364 -3.47 17.00 -16.04
CA GLN A 364 -4.57 17.97 -15.87
C GLN A 364 -5.97 17.34 -15.93
N ASP A 365 -6.10 16.12 -16.45
CA ASP A 365 -7.38 15.41 -16.56
C ASP A 365 -7.79 14.76 -15.23
N PHE A 366 -6.93 14.85 -14.21
CA PHE A 366 -7.05 14.11 -12.96
C PHE A 366 -6.98 15.00 -11.71
N VAL A 367 -7.72 14.56 -10.69
CA VAL A 367 -7.53 14.91 -9.29
C VAL A 367 -6.69 13.84 -8.61
N PHE A 368 -5.71 14.26 -7.83
CA PHE A 368 -4.84 13.35 -7.09
C PHE A 368 -5.23 13.28 -5.62
N LEU A 369 -5.49 12.07 -5.14
CA LEU A 369 -5.89 11.78 -3.76
C LEU A 369 -4.82 10.96 -3.04
N VAL A 370 -4.60 11.28 -1.77
CA VAL A 370 -3.84 10.46 -0.81
C VAL A 370 -4.67 10.38 0.47
N HIS A 371 -5.01 9.17 0.92
CA HIS A 371 -5.91 8.96 2.06
C HIS A 371 -7.26 9.69 1.95
N GLY A 372 -7.81 9.75 0.74
CA GLY A 372 -9.11 10.37 0.44
C GLY A 372 -9.10 11.90 0.46
N VAL A 373 -7.93 12.54 0.54
CA VAL A 373 -7.81 14.00 0.51
C VAL A 373 -6.96 14.47 -0.68
N ARG A 374 -7.31 15.63 -1.23
CA ARG A 374 -6.50 16.31 -2.23
C ARG A 374 -5.26 16.90 -1.57
N VAL A 375 -4.09 16.57 -2.09
CA VAL A 375 -2.82 17.11 -1.60
C VAL A 375 -2.47 18.35 -2.43
N PRO A 376 -2.16 19.51 -1.80
CA PRO A 376 -1.74 20.70 -2.54
C PRO A 376 -0.47 20.44 -3.35
N GLU A 377 -0.40 20.94 -4.57
CA GLU A 377 0.75 20.72 -5.47
C GLU A 377 2.07 21.26 -4.90
N THR A 378 2.00 22.32 -4.09
CA THR A 378 3.16 22.93 -3.42
C THR A 378 3.63 22.18 -2.18
N ALA A 379 2.93 21.13 -1.75
CA ALA A 379 3.29 20.39 -0.54
C ALA A 379 4.65 19.68 -0.72
N PRO A 380 5.60 19.75 0.24
CA PRO A 380 6.91 19.13 0.08
C PRO A 380 6.83 17.60 -0.04
N GLY A 381 7.45 17.03 -1.08
CA GLY A 381 7.42 15.59 -1.36
C GLY A 381 7.99 14.73 -0.23
N GLN A 382 9.13 15.13 0.34
CA GLN A 382 9.70 14.46 1.52
C GLN A 382 8.73 14.44 2.71
N TRP A 383 8.03 15.56 2.96
CA TRP A 383 7.05 15.64 4.04
C TRP A 383 5.86 14.72 3.82
N ILE A 384 5.38 14.62 2.57
CA ILE A 384 4.31 13.68 2.19
C ILE A 384 4.76 12.24 2.45
N ALA A 385 5.98 11.88 2.03
CA ALA A 385 6.54 10.54 2.24
C ALA A 385 6.70 10.17 3.73
N GLU A 386 6.99 11.14 4.59
CA GLU A 386 7.10 10.92 6.04
C GLU A 386 5.75 10.84 6.76
N ASN A 387 4.75 11.60 6.30
CA ASN A 387 3.54 11.87 7.08
C ASN A 387 2.24 11.27 6.51
N LEU A 388 2.21 10.99 5.21
CA LEU A 388 1.04 10.46 4.49
C LEU A 388 1.31 9.09 3.87
N ALA A 389 2.44 8.46 4.18
CA ALA A 389 2.68 7.06 3.82
C ALA A 389 1.72 6.14 4.59
N TYR A 390 1.31 5.07 3.93
CA TYR A 390 0.63 3.96 4.57
C TYR A 390 1.59 3.19 5.50
N ALA A 391 1.07 2.23 6.25
CA ALA A 391 1.86 1.43 7.18
C ALA A 391 2.94 0.62 6.45
N ASP A 392 2.77 0.35 5.17
CA ASP A 392 3.75 -0.30 4.30
C ASP A 392 4.89 0.63 3.83
N ASN A 393 4.90 1.88 4.31
CA ASN A 393 5.86 2.93 4.00
C ASN A 393 5.88 3.43 2.56
N PHE A 394 4.82 3.16 1.78
CA PHE A 394 4.57 3.82 0.50
C PHE A 394 3.47 4.88 0.60
N VAL A 395 3.61 5.94 -0.17
CA VAL A 395 2.50 6.87 -0.43
C VAL A 395 1.77 6.39 -1.67
N HIS A 396 0.54 5.94 -1.49
CA HIS A 396 -0.34 5.52 -2.58
C HIS A 396 -1.18 6.71 -3.05
N ILE A 397 -0.90 7.19 -4.26
CA ILE A 397 -1.57 8.32 -4.92
C ILE A 397 -2.62 7.76 -5.88
N VAL A 398 -3.86 8.20 -5.76
CA VAL A 398 -4.93 7.84 -6.70
C VAL A 398 -5.24 9.02 -7.62
N ALA A 399 -5.12 8.81 -8.93
CA ALA A 399 -5.61 9.70 -9.97
C ALA A 399 -7.08 9.36 -10.28
N ARG A 400 -7.98 10.31 -10.04
CA ARG A 400 -9.40 10.23 -10.44
C ARG A 400 -9.68 11.24 -11.54
N HIS A 401 -10.37 10.83 -12.59
CA HIS A 401 -10.80 11.78 -13.63
C HIS A 401 -11.65 12.91 -13.03
N LEU A 402 -11.46 14.13 -13.58
CA LEU A 402 -12.17 15.34 -13.20
C LEU A 402 -13.64 15.37 -13.65
#